data_AF-A0A914CLZ3-F1
#
_entry.id   AF-A0A914CLZ3-F1
#
_cell.length_a   1.000
_cell.length_b   1.000
_cell.length_c   1.000
_cell.angle_alpha   90.00
_cell.angle_beta   90.00
_cell.angle_gamma   90.00
#
_symmetry.space_group_name_H-M   'P 1'
#
loop_
_entity.id
_entity.type
_entity.pdbx_description
1 polymer ?
#
loop_
_entity_poly.entity_id
_entity_poly.type
_entity_poly.pdbx_seq_one_letter_code
_entity_poly.pdbx_strand_id
1 'polypeptide(L)'
;MMFFLGVTDVCATIIGGTFEGIFAIKGDIFCTNPNFMYLVGCFQVEVWVTACCASLLLLINRSLDLISGDYADLLFSGWKTYIWILFPFGFGLWMCWFTTPYLFSSLLHASFVNPYFGIPGINVTMSDYDDHYCVIFNYVVAGLFPALYVVLCVVLVIRTKGASSSNVIVSKIQKQIMIQSIVVSVFLALTSALYMLMQYIPVPMAIIIASQFMWQASHVGHVYVHAF
;
A
#
# COMPACT_ATOMS: atom_id res chain seq x y z
N MET A 1 -9.58 -3.39 -12.92
CA MET A 1 -8.82 -3.25 -11.65
C MET A 1 -7.33 -3.10 -11.86
N MET A 2 -6.63 -4.06 -12.50
CA MET A 2 -5.17 -3.99 -12.67
C MET A 2 -4.67 -2.67 -13.26
N PHE A 3 -5.36 -2.15 -14.29
CA PHE A 3 -5.03 -0.85 -14.88
C PHE A 3 -5.15 0.31 -13.89
N PHE A 4 -6.25 0.36 -13.11
CA PHE A 4 -6.45 1.39 -12.08
C PHE A 4 -5.35 1.34 -11.03
N LEU A 5 -5.04 0.15 -10.52
CA LEU A 5 -3.96 -0.05 -9.55
C LEU A 5 -2.61 0.40 -10.13
N GLY A 6 -2.30 0.06 -11.38
CA GLY A 6 -1.07 0.51 -12.04
C GLY A 6 -0.97 2.03 -12.19
N VAL A 7 -2.08 2.73 -12.44
CA VAL A 7 -2.10 4.21 -12.42
C VAL A 7 -1.82 4.73 -11.02
N THR A 8 -2.47 4.16 -10.00
CA THR A 8 -2.24 4.53 -8.59
C THR A 8 -0.78 4.31 -8.19
N ASP A 9 -0.16 3.20 -8.59
CA ASP A 9 1.23 2.88 -8.26
C ASP A 9 2.23 3.84 -8.94
N VAL A 10 1.96 4.25 -10.18
CA VAL A 10 2.75 5.29 -10.87
C VAL A 10 2.65 6.61 -10.11
N CYS A 11 1.45 7.02 -9.70
CA CYS A 11 1.25 8.21 -8.88
C CYS A 11 2.00 8.12 -7.54
N ALA A 12 1.90 6.98 -6.85
CA ALA A 12 2.60 6.73 -5.59
C ALA A 12 4.12 6.80 -5.75
N THR A 13 4.67 6.27 -6.84
CA THR A 13 6.11 6.32 -7.14
C THR A 13 6.57 7.75 -7.46
N ILE A 14 5.76 8.55 -8.15
CA ILE A 14 6.08 9.96 -8.40
C ILE A 14 6.11 10.73 -7.06
N ILE A 15 5.10 10.53 -6.22
CA ILE A 15 4.97 11.23 -4.93
C ILE A 15 6.05 10.78 -3.95
N GLY A 16 6.05 9.51 -3.56
CA GLY A 16 6.95 8.97 -2.54
C GLY A 16 8.36 8.69 -3.05
N GLY A 17 8.58 8.63 -4.37
CA GLY A 17 9.91 8.44 -4.94
C GLY A 17 10.53 9.75 -5.39
N THR A 18 9.88 10.47 -6.30
CA THR A 18 10.47 11.64 -6.96
C THR A 18 10.42 12.88 -6.06
N PHE A 19 9.26 13.23 -5.51
CA PHE A 19 9.15 14.43 -4.67
C PHE A 19 9.88 14.28 -3.33
N GLU A 20 9.69 13.16 -2.63
CA GLU A 20 10.46 12.87 -1.41
C GLU A 20 11.98 12.84 -1.67
N GLY A 21 12.42 12.26 -2.80
CA GLY A 21 13.82 12.28 -3.20
C GLY A 21 14.36 13.70 -3.43
N ILE A 22 13.57 14.59 -4.04
CA ILE A 22 13.95 16.01 -4.21
C ILE A 22 14.06 16.71 -2.85
N PHE A 23 13.11 16.47 -1.93
CA PHE A 23 13.17 17.03 -0.58
C PHE A 23 14.39 16.52 0.19
N ALA A 24 14.73 15.24 0.06
CA ALA A 24 15.91 14.64 0.66
C ALA A 24 17.21 15.29 0.16
N ILE A 25 17.35 15.51 -1.16
CA ILE A 25 18.55 16.14 -1.76
C ILE A 25 18.69 17.60 -1.30
N LYS A 26 17.59 18.33 -1.20
CA LYS A 26 17.60 19.73 -0.74
C LYS A 26 17.81 19.88 0.77
N GLY A 27 17.55 18.82 1.55
CA GLY A 27 17.50 18.91 3.00
C GLY A 27 16.25 19.65 3.49
N ASP A 28 15.16 19.61 2.72
CA ASP A 28 13.93 20.30 3.08
C ASP A 28 13.24 19.56 4.25
N ILE A 29 12.71 20.33 5.20
CA ILE A 29 11.78 19.88 6.25
C ILE A 29 10.49 20.68 6.13
N PHE A 30 9.42 20.26 6.82
CA PHE A 30 8.12 20.93 6.74
C PHE A 30 8.21 22.47 6.89
N CYS A 31 9.05 22.99 7.79
CA CYS A 31 9.22 24.43 8.01
C CYS A 31 9.81 25.21 6.82
N THR A 32 10.49 24.55 5.89
CA THR A 32 11.16 25.20 4.74
C THR A 32 10.22 25.41 3.55
N ASN A 33 9.30 24.48 3.31
CA ASN A 33 8.33 24.55 2.23
C ASN A 33 6.97 23.94 2.63
N PRO A 34 6.25 24.57 3.57
CA PRO A 34 5.10 23.96 4.23
C PRO A 34 3.93 23.68 3.28
N ASN A 35 3.60 24.60 2.38
CA ASN A 35 2.45 24.45 1.49
C ASN A 35 2.64 23.29 0.49
N PHE A 36 3.81 23.20 -0.12
CA PHE A 36 4.07 22.15 -1.10
C PHE A 36 4.20 20.78 -0.42
N MET A 37 4.90 20.70 0.70
CA MET A 37 5.02 19.45 1.47
C MET A 37 3.68 18.98 2.03
N TYR A 38 2.82 19.89 2.47
CA TYR A 38 1.46 19.57 2.91
C TYR A 38 0.67 18.90 1.78
N LEU A 39 0.65 19.50 0.58
CA LEU A 39 -0.05 18.93 -0.57
C LEU A 39 0.50 17.55 -0.94
N VAL A 40 1.82 17.41 -1.02
CA VAL A 40 2.47 16.12 -1.32
C VAL A 40 2.09 15.07 -0.26
N GLY A 41 2.09 15.43 1.02
CA GLY A 41 1.72 14.54 2.12
C GLY A 41 0.25 14.11 2.10
N CYS A 42 -0.68 15.00 1.72
CA CYS A 42 -2.09 14.64 1.52
C CYS A 42 -2.25 13.62 0.40
N PHE A 43 -1.63 13.89 -0.77
CA PHE A 43 -1.68 12.96 -1.90
C PHE A 43 -0.98 11.63 -1.61
N GLN A 44 0.05 11.64 -0.77
CA GLN A 44 0.72 10.41 -0.32
C GLN A 44 -0.22 9.50 0.47
N VAL A 45 -1.02 10.07 1.38
CA VAL A 45 -2.06 9.31 2.10
C VAL A 45 -3.13 8.79 1.14
N GLU A 46 -3.58 9.63 0.20
CA GLU A 46 -4.57 9.26 -0.80
C GLU A 46 -4.16 8.01 -1.60
N VAL A 47 -2.96 8.06 -2.21
CA VAL A 47 -2.48 6.98 -3.08
C VAL A 47 -2.22 5.70 -2.29
N TRP A 48 -1.76 5.82 -1.04
CA TRP A 48 -1.54 4.68 -0.15
C TRP A 48 -2.81 3.91 0.14
N VAL A 49 -3.83 4.64 0.62
CA VAL A 49 -5.12 4.07 0.97
C VAL A 49 -5.77 3.47 -0.27
N THR A 50 -5.73 4.19 -1.38
CA THR A 50 -6.26 3.73 -2.67
C THR A 50 -5.58 2.45 -3.11
N ALA A 51 -4.24 2.38 -3.07
CA ALA A 51 -3.47 1.21 -3.46
C ALA A 51 -3.75 0.01 -2.55
N CYS A 52 -3.83 0.22 -1.24
CA CYS A 52 -4.17 -0.83 -0.27
C CYS A 52 -5.57 -1.41 -0.53
N CYS A 53 -6.58 -0.55 -0.65
CA CYS A 53 -7.96 -1.00 -0.92
C CYS A 53 -8.09 -1.69 -2.28
N ALA A 54 -7.46 -1.15 -3.33
CA ALA A 54 -7.49 -1.76 -4.67
C ALA A 54 -6.75 -3.10 -4.71
N SER A 55 -5.60 -3.22 -4.03
CA SER A 55 -4.85 -4.48 -3.91
C SER A 55 -5.61 -5.53 -3.12
N LEU A 56 -6.32 -5.12 -2.06
CA LEU A 56 -7.18 -5.99 -1.28
C LEU A 56 -8.33 -6.54 -2.11
N LEU A 57 -9.02 -5.68 -2.87
CA LEU A 57 -10.11 -6.11 -3.76
C LEU A 57 -9.60 -7.06 -4.86
N LEU A 58 -8.41 -6.79 -5.39
CA LEU A 58 -7.76 -7.69 -6.33
C LEU A 58 -7.48 -9.07 -5.70
N LEU A 59 -6.96 -9.10 -4.47
CA LEU A 59 -6.70 -10.35 -3.74
C LEU A 59 -7.99 -11.14 -3.49
N ILE A 60 -9.08 -10.46 -3.14
CA ILE A 60 -10.41 -11.08 -2.99
C ILE A 60 -10.90 -11.64 -4.32
N ASN A 61 -10.82 -10.86 -5.40
CA ASN A 61 -11.20 -11.30 -6.74
C ASN A 61 -10.42 -12.57 -7.15
N ARG A 62 -9.11 -12.63 -6.87
CA ARG A 62 -8.28 -13.82 -7.17
C ARG A 62 -8.61 -15.01 -6.29
N SER A 63 -8.90 -14.77 -5.02
CA SER A 63 -9.32 -15.83 -4.09
C SER A 63 -10.66 -16.45 -4.54
N LEU A 64 -11.62 -15.62 -4.97
CA LEU A 64 -12.91 -16.08 -5.47
C LEU A 64 -12.77 -16.84 -6.79
N ASP A 65 -11.96 -16.34 -7.72
CA ASP A 65 -11.70 -17.01 -9.01
C ASP A 65 -11.14 -18.43 -8.82
N LEU A 66 -10.33 -18.64 -7.77
CA LEU A 66 -9.82 -19.97 -7.38
C LEU A 66 -10.87 -20.88 -6.74
N ILE A 67 -11.76 -20.32 -5.93
CA ILE A 67 -12.83 -21.07 -5.27
C ILE A 67 -13.90 -21.46 -6.30
N SER A 68 -14.47 -20.47 -6.99
CA SER A 68 -15.40 -20.64 -8.11
C SER A 68 -15.40 -19.41 -9.01
N GLY A 69 -15.13 -19.62 -10.30
CA GLY A 69 -15.22 -18.56 -11.32
C GLY A 69 -16.59 -17.90 -11.38
N ASP A 70 -17.67 -18.64 -11.12
CA ASP A 70 -19.04 -18.09 -11.14
C ASP A 70 -19.25 -16.99 -10.09
N TYR A 71 -18.65 -17.12 -8.90
CA TYR A 71 -18.73 -16.08 -7.87
C TYR A 71 -17.87 -14.86 -8.22
N ALA A 72 -16.70 -15.08 -8.82
CA ALA A 72 -15.85 -14.00 -9.30
C ALA A 72 -16.57 -13.20 -10.39
N ASP A 73 -17.20 -13.87 -11.36
CA ASP A 73 -17.97 -13.21 -12.42
C ASP A 73 -19.23 -12.52 -11.89
N LEU A 74 -19.91 -13.12 -10.92
CA LEU A 74 -21.08 -12.52 -10.27
C LEU A 74 -20.74 -11.21 -9.57
N LEU A 75 -19.57 -11.09 -8.95
CA LEU A 75 -19.19 -9.90 -8.17
C LEU A 75 -18.38 -8.88 -8.96
N PHE A 76 -17.46 -9.33 -9.82
CA PHE A 76 -16.45 -8.47 -10.44
C PHE A 76 -16.58 -8.33 -11.96
N SER A 77 -17.51 -9.02 -12.64
CA SER A 77 -17.62 -8.94 -14.11
C SER A 77 -18.36 -7.69 -14.61
N GLY A 78 -17.95 -7.20 -15.79
CA GLY A 78 -18.59 -6.13 -16.53
C GLY A 78 -18.57 -4.78 -15.81
N TRP A 79 -19.72 -4.11 -15.76
CA TRP A 79 -19.82 -2.76 -15.21
C TRP A 79 -19.63 -2.71 -13.68
N LYS A 80 -19.84 -3.84 -12.98
CA LYS A 80 -19.71 -3.96 -11.52
C LYS A 80 -18.28 -3.68 -11.06
N THR A 81 -17.27 -3.98 -11.89
CA THR A 81 -15.86 -3.65 -11.58
C THR A 81 -15.67 -2.15 -11.34
N TYR A 82 -16.39 -1.29 -12.06
CA TYR A 82 -16.25 0.16 -11.89
C TYR A 82 -16.79 0.62 -10.53
N ILE A 83 -17.87 0.02 -10.03
CA ILE A 83 -18.37 0.28 -8.67
C ILE A 83 -17.29 -0.07 -7.64
N TRP A 84 -16.66 -1.23 -7.80
CA TRP A 84 -15.59 -1.66 -6.91
C TRP A 84 -14.33 -0.79 -7.01
N ILE A 85 -14.09 -0.10 -8.13
CA ILE A 85 -12.98 0.85 -8.28
C ILE A 85 -13.32 2.22 -7.65
N LEU A 86 -14.59 2.62 -7.68
CA LEU A 86 -15.03 3.87 -7.03
C LEU A 86 -14.82 3.82 -5.52
N PHE A 87 -14.89 2.64 -4.90
CA PHE A 87 -14.67 2.50 -3.46
C PHE A 87 -13.23 2.88 -3.02
N PRO A 88 -12.15 2.26 -3.55
CA PRO A 88 -10.78 2.66 -3.22
C PRO A 88 -10.50 4.12 -3.53
N PHE A 89 -10.95 4.60 -4.68
CA PHE A 89 -10.71 5.99 -5.10
C PHE A 89 -11.43 6.99 -4.19
N GLY A 90 -12.71 6.77 -3.93
CA GLY A 90 -13.50 7.64 -3.06
C GLY A 90 -13.01 7.61 -1.61
N PHE A 91 -12.60 6.44 -1.10
CA PHE A 91 -12.07 6.31 0.25
C PHE A 91 -10.69 6.97 0.38
N GLY A 92 -9.81 6.82 -0.62
CA GLY A 92 -8.53 7.53 -0.67
C GLY A 92 -8.71 9.04 -0.68
N LEU A 93 -9.61 9.57 -1.52
CA LEU A 93 -9.93 11.00 -1.57
C LEU A 93 -10.51 11.51 -0.24
N TRP A 94 -11.34 10.71 0.42
CA TRP A 94 -11.84 11.05 1.74
C TRP A 94 -10.69 11.16 2.76
N MET A 95 -9.76 10.19 2.77
CA MET A 95 -8.58 10.27 3.65
C MET A 95 -7.73 11.51 3.33
N CYS A 96 -7.47 11.78 2.05
CA CYS A 96 -6.72 12.95 1.57
C CYS A 96 -7.23 14.28 2.17
N TRP A 97 -8.56 14.41 2.29
CA TRP A 97 -9.20 15.67 2.70
C TRP A 97 -9.49 15.76 4.20
N PHE A 98 -9.70 14.63 4.87
CA PHE A 98 -10.21 14.60 6.25
C PHE A 98 -9.23 14.05 7.27
N THR A 99 -8.04 13.59 6.86
CA THR A 99 -7.02 13.07 7.79
C THR A 99 -5.74 13.90 7.77
N THR A 100 -4.86 13.63 8.73
CA THR A 100 -3.61 14.38 8.86
C THR A 100 -2.62 13.85 7.80
N PRO A 101 -1.96 14.73 7.04
CA PRO A 101 -1.00 14.29 6.04
C PRO A 101 0.25 13.70 6.70
N TYR A 102 0.89 12.78 5.97
CA TYR A 102 2.23 12.31 6.32
C TYR A 102 3.25 13.26 5.70
N LEU A 103 4.03 13.94 6.55
CA LEU A 103 4.94 14.99 6.13
C LEU A 103 6.37 14.47 6.10
N PHE A 104 7.02 14.64 4.95
CA PHE A 104 8.39 14.21 4.75
C PHE A 104 9.38 15.02 5.60
N SER A 105 10.31 14.33 6.24
CA SER A 105 11.44 14.91 6.96
C SER A 105 12.75 14.41 6.38
N SER A 106 13.54 15.31 5.77
CA SER A 106 14.88 14.98 5.27
C SER A 106 15.88 14.59 6.37
N LEU A 107 15.58 14.90 7.64
CA LEU A 107 16.41 14.49 8.77
C LEU A 107 16.39 12.97 8.97
N LEU A 108 15.23 12.35 8.73
CA LEU A 108 15.00 10.93 8.92
C LEU A 108 14.77 10.19 7.60
N HIS A 109 14.72 10.91 6.48
CA HIS A 109 14.43 10.40 5.14
C HIS A 109 13.12 9.60 5.07
N ALA A 110 12.10 10.07 5.79
CA ALA A 110 10.81 9.39 5.91
C ALA A 110 9.69 10.38 6.24
N SER A 111 8.47 9.93 6.01
CA SER A 111 7.26 10.72 6.22
C SER A 111 6.59 10.35 7.55
N PHE A 112 6.26 11.37 8.34
CA PHE A 112 5.69 11.25 9.68
C PHE A 112 4.47 12.15 9.83
N VAL A 113 3.52 11.73 10.67
CA VAL A 113 2.34 12.56 10.99
C VAL A 113 2.73 13.80 11.80
N ASN A 114 3.70 13.65 12.72
CA ASN A 114 4.26 14.79 13.46
C ASN A 114 5.42 15.43 12.67
N PRO A 115 5.29 16.69 12.19
CA PRO A 115 6.33 17.36 11.41
C PRO A 115 7.61 17.66 12.20
N TYR A 116 7.56 17.61 13.53
CA TYR A 116 8.69 17.89 14.41
C TYR A 116 9.38 16.61 14.92
N PHE A 117 8.96 15.44 14.44
CA PHE A 117 9.51 14.16 14.88
C PHE A 117 11.02 14.08 14.61
N GLY A 118 11.80 13.80 15.65
CA GLY A 118 13.25 13.65 15.58
C GLY A 118 14.06 14.96 15.55
N ILE A 119 13.43 16.14 15.59
CA ILE A 119 14.15 17.43 15.60
C ILE A 119 14.78 17.68 16.99
N PRO A 120 16.12 17.88 17.08
CA PRO A 120 16.77 18.14 18.37
C PRO A 120 16.23 19.40 19.06
N GLY A 121 15.87 19.29 20.34
CA GLY A 121 15.42 20.41 21.17
C GLY A 121 13.92 20.75 21.05
N ILE A 122 13.16 20.05 20.22
CA ILE A 122 11.71 20.20 20.10
C ILE A 122 11.03 18.93 20.64
N ASN A 123 10.45 19.03 21.85
CA ASN A 123 9.61 17.95 22.41
C ASN A 123 8.14 18.33 22.22
N VAL A 124 7.52 17.77 21.20
CA VAL A 124 6.09 17.92 20.92
C VAL A 124 5.36 16.66 21.36
N THR A 125 4.27 16.82 22.09
CA THR A 125 3.39 15.72 22.50
C THR A 125 2.75 15.09 21.27
N MET A 126 2.88 13.77 21.10
CA MET A 126 2.31 13.06 19.94
C MET A 126 0.77 13.18 19.85
N SER A 127 0.09 13.49 20.97
CA SER A 127 -1.36 13.71 21.02
C SER A 127 -1.84 14.84 20.12
N ASP A 128 -1.00 15.84 19.86
CA ASP A 128 -1.39 17.04 19.13
C ASP A 128 -1.44 16.81 17.61
N TYR A 129 -0.86 15.69 17.14
CA TYR A 129 -0.73 15.32 15.73
C TYR A 129 -1.15 13.87 15.50
N ASP A 130 -1.89 13.23 16.42
CA ASP A 130 -2.31 11.83 16.23
C ASP A 130 -3.38 11.73 15.14
N ASP A 131 -3.21 10.80 14.20
CA ASP A 131 -4.19 10.50 13.16
C ASP A 131 -4.79 9.12 13.39
N HIS A 132 -5.89 9.12 14.15
CA HIS A 132 -6.57 7.89 14.53
C HIS A 132 -7.08 7.10 13.31
N TYR A 133 -7.41 7.76 12.20
CA TYR A 133 -7.97 7.12 11.01
C TYR A 133 -6.90 6.35 10.23
N CYS A 134 -5.78 7.00 9.92
CA CYS A 134 -4.64 6.36 9.24
C CYS A 134 -4.08 5.19 10.07
N VAL A 135 -4.06 5.33 11.38
CA VAL A 135 -3.54 4.31 12.30
C VAL A 135 -4.45 3.09 12.32
N ILE A 136 -5.76 3.28 12.53
CA ILE A 136 -6.74 2.19 12.45
C ILE A 136 -6.66 1.51 11.09
N PHE A 137 -6.57 2.29 10.01
CA PHE A 137 -6.46 1.74 8.66
C PHE A 137 -5.23 0.85 8.50
N ASN A 138 -4.06 1.31 8.94
CA ASN A 138 -2.82 0.53 8.88
C ASN A 138 -2.89 -0.75 9.74
N TYR A 139 -3.56 -0.73 10.90
CA TYR A 139 -3.80 -1.95 11.69
C TYR A 139 -4.69 -2.95 10.93
N VAL A 140 -5.77 -2.47 10.31
CA VAL A 140 -6.67 -3.32 9.52
C VAL A 140 -5.91 -3.92 8.34
N VAL A 141 -5.14 -3.12 7.60
CA VAL A 141 -4.31 -3.56 6.48
C VAL A 141 -3.29 -4.61 6.93
N ALA A 142 -2.53 -4.33 8.00
CA ALA A 142 -1.51 -5.23 8.53
C ALA A 142 -2.09 -6.57 9.00
N GLY A 143 -3.34 -6.62 9.47
CA GLY A 143 -4.01 -7.87 9.85
C GLY A 143 -4.70 -8.60 8.70
N LEU A 144 -5.38 -7.86 7.83
CA LEU A 144 -6.27 -8.43 6.80
C LEU A 144 -5.49 -9.04 5.63
N PHE A 145 -4.40 -8.41 5.18
CA PHE A 145 -3.58 -8.94 4.09
C PHE A 145 -2.98 -10.31 4.42
N PRO A 146 -2.31 -10.51 5.59
CA PRO A 146 -1.83 -11.83 5.98
C PRO A 146 -2.95 -12.86 6.14
N ALA A 147 -4.11 -12.47 6.69
CA ALA A 147 -5.24 -13.39 6.87
C ALA A 147 -5.77 -13.91 5.51
N LEU A 148 -5.99 -13.02 4.55
CA LEU A 148 -6.44 -13.40 3.19
C LEU A 148 -5.36 -14.17 2.43
N TYR A 149 -4.08 -13.87 2.67
CA TYR A 149 -2.98 -14.65 2.12
C TYR A 149 -3.00 -16.11 2.60
N VAL A 150 -3.22 -16.35 3.90
CA VAL A 150 -3.35 -17.71 4.46
C VAL A 150 -4.52 -18.44 3.78
N VAL A 151 -5.67 -17.79 3.61
CA VAL A 151 -6.82 -18.37 2.90
C VAL A 151 -6.44 -18.77 1.47
N LEU A 152 -5.79 -17.87 0.73
CA LEU A 152 -5.38 -18.12 -0.65
C LEU A 152 -4.39 -19.31 -0.73
N CYS A 153 -3.43 -19.39 0.18
CA CYS A 153 -2.48 -20.52 0.25
C CYS A 153 -3.18 -21.85 0.52
N VAL A 154 -4.12 -21.87 1.47
CA VAL A 154 -4.90 -23.07 1.80
C VAL A 154 -5.72 -23.53 0.58
N VAL A 155 -6.44 -22.61 -0.07
CA VAL A 155 -7.25 -22.92 -1.27
C VAL A 155 -6.36 -23.48 -2.39
N LEU A 156 -5.19 -22.91 -2.63
CA LEU A 156 -4.24 -23.40 -3.63
C LEU A 156 -3.76 -24.82 -3.35
N VAL A 157 -3.38 -25.11 -2.10
CA VAL A 157 -2.93 -26.45 -1.71
C VAL A 157 -4.03 -27.48 -1.92
N ILE A 158 -5.27 -27.15 -1.54
CA ILE A 158 -6.43 -28.03 -1.74
C ILE A 158 -6.66 -28.30 -3.24
N ARG A 159 -6.68 -27.24 -4.07
CA ARG A 159 -6.92 -27.34 -5.51
C ARG A 159 -5.82 -28.11 -6.24
N THR A 160 -4.57 -27.91 -5.87
CA THR A 160 -3.41 -28.58 -6.49
C THR A 160 -3.40 -30.08 -6.17
N LYS A 161 -3.87 -30.49 -4.99
CA LYS A 161 -3.99 -31.91 -4.63
C LYS A 161 -5.10 -32.66 -5.38
N GLY A 162 -6.07 -31.95 -5.95
CA GLY A 162 -7.22 -32.54 -6.66
C GLY A 162 -7.18 -32.45 -8.18
N ALA A 163 -6.15 -31.83 -8.78
CA ALA A 163 -6.10 -31.54 -10.22
C ALA A 163 -5.30 -32.60 -11.02
N SER A 164 -5.90 -33.16 -12.08
CA SER A 164 -5.23 -34.02 -13.07
C SER A 164 -4.77 -33.20 -14.29
N SER A 165 -3.65 -33.61 -14.89
CA SER A 165 -2.64 -32.80 -15.63
C SER A 165 -3.00 -32.13 -16.98
N SER A 166 -4.21 -31.64 -17.26
CA SER A 166 -4.58 -31.21 -18.63
C SER A 166 -4.68 -29.70 -18.97
N ASN A 167 -4.49 -28.75 -18.04
CA ASN A 167 -4.75 -27.29 -18.28
C ASN A 167 -3.52 -26.35 -18.15
N VAL A 168 -2.39 -26.69 -18.77
CA VAL A 168 -1.06 -26.13 -18.43
C VAL A 168 -0.80 -24.67 -18.89
N ILE A 169 -1.42 -24.15 -19.96
CA ILE A 169 -1.07 -22.83 -20.52
C ILE A 169 -1.80 -21.66 -19.83
N VAL A 170 -3.12 -21.77 -19.62
CA VAL A 170 -3.92 -20.79 -18.85
C VAL A 170 -3.44 -20.72 -17.38
N SER A 171 -2.94 -21.83 -16.85
CA SER A 171 -2.36 -21.93 -15.51
C SER A 171 -1.15 -21.01 -15.29
N LYS A 172 -0.28 -20.79 -16.28
CA LYS A 172 0.95 -20.00 -16.08
C LYS A 172 0.66 -18.52 -15.82
N ILE A 173 -0.18 -17.91 -16.66
CA ILE A 173 -0.57 -16.49 -16.52
C ILE A 173 -1.35 -16.28 -15.23
N GLN A 174 -2.31 -17.15 -14.93
CA GLN A 174 -3.08 -17.08 -13.67
C GLN A 174 -2.16 -17.23 -12.44
N LYS A 175 -1.19 -18.15 -12.48
CA LYS A 175 -0.20 -18.34 -11.42
C LYS A 175 0.71 -17.12 -11.26
N GLN A 176 1.16 -16.52 -12.34
CA GLN A 176 2.00 -15.32 -12.32
C GLN A 176 1.28 -14.12 -11.68
N ILE A 177 0.05 -13.84 -12.11
CA ILE A 177 -0.78 -12.74 -11.57
C ILE A 177 -1.10 -12.97 -10.08
N MET A 178 -1.23 -14.23 -9.66
CA MET A 178 -1.46 -14.58 -8.27
C MET A 178 -0.21 -14.41 -7.41
N ILE A 179 0.95 -14.87 -7.88
CA ILE A 179 2.24 -14.65 -7.19
C ILE A 179 2.49 -13.15 -7.04
N GLN A 180 2.21 -12.36 -8.08
CA GLN A 180 2.30 -10.91 -8.03
C GLN A 180 1.44 -10.33 -6.91
N SER A 181 0.17 -10.72 -6.84
CA SER A 181 -0.77 -10.24 -5.81
C SER A 181 -0.29 -10.62 -4.40
N ILE A 182 0.32 -11.79 -4.24
CA ILE A 182 0.91 -12.26 -2.97
C ILE A 182 2.10 -11.38 -2.57
N VAL A 183 3.07 -11.22 -3.47
CA VAL A 183 4.31 -10.48 -3.19
C VAL A 183 4.00 -9.03 -2.79
N VAL A 184 3.10 -8.38 -3.53
CA VAL A 184 2.66 -7.02 -3.23
C VAL A 184 1.96 -6.95 -1.88
N SER A 185 1.06 -7.89 -1.57
CA SER A 185 0.37 -7.95 -0.28
C SER A 185 1.32 -8.07 0.91
N VAL A 186 2.41 -8.83 0.75
CA VAL A 186 3.46 -8.95 1.79
C VAL A 186 4.16 -7.61 1.99
N PHE A 187 4.55 -6.93 0.91
CA PHE A 187 5.19 -5.61 1.03
C PHE A 187 4.25 -4.57 1.64
N LEU A 188 2.97 -4.55 1.26
CA LEU A 188 1.96 -3.64 1.86
C LEU A 188 1.80 -3.90 3.37
N ALA A 189 1.72 -5.17 3.78
CA ALA A 189 1.58 -5.53 5.19
C ALA A 189 2.82 -5.16 6.02
N LEU A 190 4.02 -5.44 5.50
CA LEU A 190 5.28 -5.07 6.15
C LEU A 190 5.43 -3.56 6.26
N THR A 191 5.12 -2.84 5.19
CA THR A 191 5.15 -1.37 5.16
C THR A 191 4.21 -0.79 6.22
N SER A 192 2.97 -1.27 6.29
CA SER A 192 2.01 -0.85 7.32
C SER A 192 2.53 -1.09 8.73
N ALA A 193 3.08 -2.28 9.00
CA ALA A 193 3.61 -2.63 10.30
C ALA A 193 4.82 -1.77 10.71
N LEU A 194 5.76 -1.54 9.79
CA LEU A 194 6.96 -0.74 10.04
C LEU A 194 6.62 0.74 10.22
N TYR A 195 5.69 1.28 9.42
CA TYR A 195 5.22 2.66 9.56
C TYR A 195 4.51 2.88 10.92
N MET A 196 3.66 1.95 11.35
CA MET A 196 3.07 2.00 12.69
C MET A 196 4.14 2.00 13.79
N LEU A 197 5.18 1.18 13.65
CA LEU A 197 6.26 1.14 14.63
C LEU A 197 7.03 2.47 14.71
N MET A 198 7.47 3.00 13.57
CA MET A 198 8.32 4.19 13.54
C MET A 198 7.57 5.50 13.83
N GLN A 199 6.24 5.51 13.70
CA GLN A 199 5.43 6.69 13.97
C GLN A 199 5.33 7.01 15.48
N TYR A 200 5.42 5.99 16.33
CA TYR A 200 5.20 6.12 17.78
C TYR A 200 6.46 5.92 18.62
N ILE A 201 7.44 5.18 18.10
CA ILE A 201 8.65 4.83 18.85
C ILE A 201 9.87 5.24 18.02
N PRO A 202 10.88 5.91 18.62
CA PRO A 202 12.15 6.15 17.96
C PRO A 202 12.81 4.82 17.59
N VAL A 203 13.00 4.60 16.29
CA VAL A 203 13.66 3.40 15.75
C VAL A 203 15.01 3.75 15.11
N PRO A 204 15.95 2.79 15.01
CA PRO A 204 17.19 3.00 14.27
C PRO A 204 16.93 3.34 12.79
N MET A 205 17.81 4.14 12.20
CA MET A 205 17.73 4.56 10.78
C MET A 205 17.60 3.37 9.81
N ALA A 206 18.20 2.22 10.12
CA ALA A 206 18.08 1.00 9.32
C ALA A 206 16.61 0.53 9.17
N ILE A 207 15.80 0.64 10.23
CA ILE A 207 14.38 0.28 10.20
C ILE A 207 13.60 1.29 9.34
N ILE A 208 13.92 2.57 9.45
CA ILE A 208 13.31 3.63 8.65
C ILE A 208 13.59 3.41 7.16
N ILE A 209 14.85 3.19 6.79
CA ILE A 209 15.23 2.89 5.40
C ILE A 209 14.55 1.62 4.90
N ALA A 210 14.49 0.57 5.73
CA ALA A 210 13.77 -0.65 5.38
C ALA A 210 12.28 -0.38 5.12
N SER A 211 11.62 0.47 5.93
CA SER A 211 10.22 0.84 5.73
C SER A 211 10.00 1.56 4.40
N GLN A 212 10.89 2.49 4.02
CA GLN A 212 10.83 3.19 2.74
C GLN A 212 11.04 2.23 1.57
N PHE A 213 11.99 1.30 1.71
CA PHE A 213 12.22 0.28 0.69
C PHE A 213 11.00 -0.62 0.50
N MET A 214 10.36 -1.08 1.59
CA MET A 214 9.15 -1.90 1.51
C MET A 214 7.98 -1.13 0.87
N TRP A 215 7.84 0.16 1.18
CA TRP A 215 6.86 1.03 0.54
C TRP A 215 7.06 1.08 -0.97
N GLN A 216 8.27 1.40 -1.42
CA GLN A 216 8.60 1.47 -2.85
C GLN A 216 8.43 0.10 -3.53
N ALA A 217 8.86 -0.98 -2.88
CA ALA A 217 8.70 -2.33 -3.39
C ALA A 217 7.23 -2.73 -3.54
N SER A 218 6.33 -2.22 -2.71
CA SER A 218 4.89 -2.50 -2.82
C SER A 218 4.26 -1.93 -4.09
N HIS A 219 4.73 -0.77 -4.56
CA HIS A 219 4.21 -0.11 -5.77
C HIS A 219 4.93 -0.54 -7.05
N VAL A 220 6.25 -0.80 -6.99
CA VAL A 220 7.02 -1.23 -8.17
C VAL A 220 6.98 -2.76 -8.37
N GLY A 221 6.64 -3.52 -7.33
CA GLY A 221 6.60 -4.99 -7.32
C GLY A 221 5.76 -5.61 -8.44
N HIS A 222 4.74 -4.90 -8.90
CA HIS A 222 3.89 -5.32 -10.01
C HIS A 222 4.64 -5.51 -11.33
N VAL A 223 5.66 -4.70 -11.61
CA VAL A 223 6.42 -4.71 -12.89
C VAL A 223 7.40 -5.89 -12.92
N TYR A 224 8.05 -6.18 -11.80
CA TYR A 224 9.07 -7.22 -11.71
C TYR A 224 8.54 -8.63 -11.96
N VAL A 225 7.29 -8.90 -11.58
CA VAL A 225 6.68 -10.23 -11.75
C VAL A 225 6.30 -10.51 -13.21
N HIS A 226 6.22 -9.49 -14.08
CA HIS A 226 5.96 -9.64 -15.52
C HIS A 226 7.22 -9.70 -16.40
N ALA A 227 8.40 -9.39 -15.85
CA ALA A 227 9.67 -9.34 -16.58
C ALA A 227 10.41 -10.70 -16.64
N PHE A 228 9.89 -11.74 -15.97
CA PHE A 228 10.43 -13.10 -15.91
C PHE A 228 9.32 -14.13 -16.20
#